data_AF-A0A3M1SBU6-F1
#
_entry.id   AF-A0A3M1SBU6-F1
#
_cell.length_a   1.000
_cell.length_b   1.000
_cell.length_c   1.000
_cell.angle_alpha   90.00
_cell.angle_beta   90.00
_cell.angle_gamma   90.00
#
_symmetry.space_group_name_H-M   'P 1'
#
loop_
_entity.id
_entity.type
_entity.pdbx_description
1 polymer ?
#
loop_
_entity_poly.entity_id
_entity_poly.type
_entity_poly.pdbx_seq_one_letter_code
_entity_poly.pdbx_strand_id
1 'polypeptide(L)'
;MFKIQCLFSMSKLLVIVSAFCTLLYGQNITRIDQTKPHIYLSFDSKTENNVLLRLTNNSNWAIKVCVRAFIPTVPANMKKVVLLDGQTKFAFVDNKQVRLCYGVEYFKSRGWFTLSKKGDSKKEKLTISELGKKCKTSYCGFYEDDNYGGEGWVASGNSVLFEVPTEYIKENHRIYIRYNYEWEEESGYYPTHFVYFYSTNIPKK
;
A
#
# COMPACT_ATOMS: atom_id res chain seq x y z
N MET A 1 50.39 -0.15 56.80
CA MET A 1 49.74 -1.18 55.95
C MET A 1 48.27 -0.81 55.83
N PHE A 2 47.88 -0.09 54.78
CA PHE A 2 46.51 0.45 54.62
C PHE A 2 45.66 -0.52 53.80
N LYS A 3 44.57 -1.03 54.38
CA LYS A 3 43.51 -1.76 53.67
C LYS A 3 42.43 -0.76 53.26
N ILE A 4 42.30 -0.49 51.98
CA ILE A 4 41.18 0.26 51.40
C ILE A 4 40.08 -0.77 51.08
N GLN A 5 39.01 -0.79 51.89
CA GLN A 5 37.79 -1.53 51.59
C GLN A 5 36.92 -0.70 50.63
N CYS A 6 37.01 -0.99 49.33
CA CYS A 6 36.06 -0.50 48.33
C CYS A 6 34.76 -1.32 48.39
N LEU A 7 33.84 -0.94 49.27
CA LEU A 7 32.44 -1.38 49.23
C LEU A 7 31.67 -0.51 48.22
N PHE A 8 31.86 -0.78 46.93
CA PHE A 8 31.00 -0.22 45.90
C PHE A 8 29.68 -1.00 45.90
N SER A 9 28.61 -0.29 46.28
CA SER A 9 27.23 -0.77 46.30
C SER A 9 26.78 -1.16 44.87
N MET A 10 26.71 -2.47 44.58
CA MET A 10 26.36 -3.02 43.25
C MET A 10 24.95 -2.64 42.77
N SER A 11 24.06 -2.16 43.66
CA SER A 11 22.70 -1.79 43.31
C SER A 11 22.59 -0.49 42.52
N LYS A 12 23.58 0.42 42.59
CA LYS A 12 23.57 1.66 41.78
C LYS A 12 24.09 1.45 40.36
N LEU A 13 24.91 0.41 40.13
CA LEU A 13 25.45 0.11 38.80
C LEU A 13 24.37 -0.52 37.89
N LEU A 14 23.45 -1.31 38.46
CA LEU A 14 22.37 -1.98 37.74
C LEU A 14 21.33 -1.01 37.14
N VAL A 15 21.06 0.11 37.80
CA VAL A 15 20.12 1.13 37.31
C VAL A 15 20.69 1.89 36.10
N ILE A 16 22.01 2.11 36.07
CA ILE A 16 22.66 2.83 34.95
C ILE A 16 22.74 1.93 33.70
N VAL A 17 23.00 0.63 33.85
CA VAL A 17 23.02 -0.30 32.70
C VAL A 17 21.61 -0.49 32.11
N SER A 18 20.56 -0.49 32.95
CA SER A 18 19.17 -0.58 32.50
C SER A 18 18.74 0.62 31.65
N ALA A 19 19.17 1.84 31.97
CA ALA A 19 18.83 3.05 31.20
C ALA A 19 19.54 3.12 29.84
N PHE A 20 20.72 2.50 29.71
CA PHE A 20 21.46 2.44 28.44
C PHE A 20 20.90 1.41 27.45
N CYS A 21 20.26 0.34 27.93
CA CYS A 21 19.62 -0.64 27.03
C CYS A 21 18.40 -0.08 26.29
N THR A 22 17.66 0.88 26.88
CA THR A 22 16.51 1.52 26.19
C THR A 22 16.92 2.55 25.14
N LEU A 23 18.12 3.11 25.21
CA LEU A 23 18.59 4.14 24.26
C LEU A 23 19.20 3.54 22.98
N LEU A 24 19.64 2.28 23.00
CA LEU A 24 20.20 1.60 21.83
C LEU A 24 19.14 0.91 20.96
N TYR A 25 17.91 0.76 21.47
CA TYR A 25 16.73 0.46 20.65
C TYR A 25 16.03 1.75 20.22
N GLY A 26 16.81 2.73 19.76
CA GLY A 26 16.31 3.82 18.94
C GLY A 26 15.82 3.26 17.61
N GLN A 27 14.70 2.54 17.64
CA GLN A 27 13.97 2.20 16.44
C GLN A 27 13.71 3.52 15.72
N ASN A 28 13.93 3.53 14.41
CA ASN A 28 13.49 4.64 13.56
C ASN A 28 11.97 4.68 13.62
N ILE A 29 11.42 5.23 14.71
CA ILE A 29 10.00 5.51 14.87
C ILE A 29 9.70 6.52 13.78
N THR A 30 9.11 6.01 12.71
CA THR A 30 8.74 6.84 11.58
C THR A 30 7.63 7.74 12.09
N ARG A 31 7.86 9.06 12.02
CA ARG A 31 6.91 10.03 12.56
C ARG A 31 5.62 9.95 11.75
N ILE A 32 4.59 9.32 12.32
CA ILE A 32 3.27 9.24 11.71
C ILE A 32 2.65 10.64 11.66
N ASP A 33 2.22 11.02 10.47
CA ASP A 33 1.41 12.21 10.25
C ASP A 33 -0.04 11.91 10.65
N GLN A 34 -0.44 12.34 11.85
CA GLN A 34 -1.80 12.11 12.38
C GLN A 34 -2.90 12.82 11.59
N THR A 35 -2.54 13.73 10.67
CA THR A 35 -3.51 14.44 9.82
C THR A 35 -3.89 13.67 8.56
N LYS A 36 -3.23 12.52 8.31
CA LYS A 36 -3.43 11.71 7.11
C LYS A 36 -3.86 10.28 7.48
N PRO A 37 -4.57 9.59 6.57
CA PRO A 37 -4.84 8.17 6.73
C PRO A 37 -3.55 7.36 6.88
N HIS A 38 -3.66 6.15 7.43
CA HIS A 38 -2.52 5.23 7.56
C HIS A 38 -1.95 4.86 6.20
N ILE A 39 -2.81 4.43 5.28
CA ILE A 39 -2.43 4.13 3.90
C ILE A 39 -3.25 5.02 2.98
N TYR A 40 -2.58 5.74 2.08
CA TYR A 40 -3.27 6.62 1.13
C TYR A 40 -2.56 6.68 -0.21
N LEU A 41 -3.34 7.04 -1.23
CA LEU A 41 -2.86 7.35 -2.56
C LEU A 41 -2.88 8.86 -2.77
N SER A 42 -1.83 9.41 -3.37
CA SER A 42 -1.77 10.82 -3.74
C SER A 42 -1.30 11.00 -5.18
N PHE A 43 -1.72 12.09 -5.80
CA PHE A 43 -1.21 12.55 -7.08
C PHE A 43 0.24 13.01 -6.91
N ASP A 44 1.13 12.61 -7.81
CA ASP A 44 2.51 13.10 -7.84
C ASP A 44 2.74 14.00 -9.07
N SER A 45 2.59 13.44 -10.26
CA SER A 45 2.80 14.15 -11.53
C SER A 45 1.98 13.56 -12.67
N LYS A 46 1.95 14.25 -13.81
CA LYS A 46 1.22 13.82 -15.01
C LYS A 46 2.07 14.04 -16.25
N THR A 47 2.19 13.00 -17.08
CA THR A 47 2.72 13.06 -18.44
C THR A 47 1.57 13.08 -19.45
N GLU A 48 1.88 13.02 -20.74
CA GLU A 48 0.86 12.92 -21.80
C GLU A 48 0.00 11.64 -21.65
N ASN A 49 0.65 10.51 -21.40
CA ASN A 49 0.02 9.20 -21.45
C ASN A 49 -0.20 8.58 -20.06
N ASN A 50 0.46 9.07 -19.02
CA ASN A 50 0.39 8.49 -17.69
C ASN A 50 0.17 9.54 -16.59
N VAL A 51 -0.46 9.10 -15.51
CA VAL A 51 -0.47 9.78 -14.20
C VAL A 51 0.42 8.98 -13.26
N LEU A 52 1.37 9.67 -12.65
CA LEU A 52 2.20 9.11 -11.60
C LEU A 52 1.47 9.29 -10.26
N LEU A 53 1.17 8.17 -9.62
CA LEU A 53 0.55 8.12 -8.30
C LEU A 53 1.56 7.61 -7.28
N ARG A 54 1.34 8.03 -6.04
CA ARG A 54 2.16 7.66 -4.88
C ARG A 54 1.32 6.86 -3.90
N LEU A 55 1.77 5.66 -3.57
CA LEU A 55 1.28 4.90 -2.42
C LEU A 55 2.15 5.22 -1.22
N THR A 56 1.55 5.79 -0.17
CA THR A 56 2.26 6.12 1.07
C THR A 56 1.79 5.22 2.20
N ASN A 57 2.75 4.63 2.91
CA ASN A 57 2.53 3.92 4.16
C ASN A 57 2.87 4.85 5.34
N ASN A 58 1.88 5.58 5.82
CA ASN A 58 1.92 6.44 7.00
C ASN A 58 1.49 5.68 8.27
N SER A 59 1.87 4.41 8.39
CA SER A 59 1.63 3.57 9.57
C SER A 59 2.95 3.08 10.16
N ASN A 60 2.92 2.51 11.36
CA ASN A 60 4.09 1.92 12.04
C ASN A 60 4.47 0.53 11.52
N TRP A 61 3.71 -0.01 10.56
CA TRP A 61 3.84 -1.39 10.12
C TRP A 61 4.13 -1.43 8.64
N ALA A 62 4.89 -2.44 8.17
CA ALA A 62 5.00 -2.64 6.74
C ALA A 62 3.67 -3.13 6.15
N ILE A 63 3.42 -2.76 4.89
CA ILE A 63 2.32 -3.31 4.11
C ILE A 63 2.86 -4.14 2.95
N LYS A 64 2.16 -5.23 2.67
CA LYS A 64 2.37 -6.07 1.51
C LYS A 64 1.44 -5.64 0.39
N VAL A 65 1.97 -5.52 -0.82
CA VAL A 65 1.25 -5.14 -2.04
C VAL A 65 1.58 -6.07 -3.19
N CYS A 66 0.64 -6.22 -4.12
CA CYS A 66 0.87 -6.96 -5.36
C CYS A 66 1.74 -6.15 -6.33
N VAL A 67 2.67 -6.82 -6.99
CA VAL A 67 3.48 -6.27 -8.08
C VAL A 67 3.40 -7.10 -9.35
N ARG A 68 3.41 -6.40 -10.48
CA ARG A 68 3.35 -7.01 -11.82
C ARG A 68 4.75 -7.47 -12.21
N ALA A 69 4.93 -8.80 -12.19
CA ALA A 69 6.11 -9.61 -12.53
C ALA A 69 6.70 -10.36 -11.33
N PHE A 70 6.83 -11.68 -11.49
CA PHE A 70 7.70 -12.51 -10.68
C PHE A 70 9.14 -12.03 -10.91
N ILE A 71 9.79 -11.52 -9.87
CA ILE A 71 11.19 -11.12 -9.96
C ILE A 71 11.99 -12.29 -9.37
N PRO A 72 12.57 -13.18 -10.21
CA PRO A 72 13.36 -14.31 -9.70
C PRO A 72 14.61 -13.84 -8.93
N THR A 73 15.00 -12.57 -9.10
CA THR A 73 16.11 -11.92 -8.42
C THR A 73 15.60 -10.71 -7.65
N VAL A 74 16.13 -10.47 -6.44
CA VAL A 74 15.81 -9.25 -5.69
C VAL A 74 16.21 -8.04 -6.55
N PRO A 75 15.26 -7.21 -7.00
CA PRO A 75 15.58 -6.08 -7.87
C PRO A 75 16.40 -5.03 -7.10
N ALA A 76 17.22 -4.27 -7.83
CA ALA A 76 18.11 -3.24 -7.27
C ALA A 76 17.37 -2.12 -6.49
N ASN A 77 16.04 -2.03 -6.64
CA ASN A 77 15.18 -1.08 -5.95
C ASN A 77 14.53 -1.66 -4.67
N MET A 78 15.03 -2.77 -4.14
CA MET A 78 14.63 -3.32 -2.85
C MET A 78 15.76 -3.25 -1.82
N LYS A 79 15.38 -3.06 -0.55
CA LYS A 79 16.27 -3.11 0.61
C LYS A 79 15.72 -4.10 1.63
N LYS A 80 16.61 -4.73 2.40
CA LYS A 80 16.20 -5.56 3.54
C LYS A 80 15.57 -4.66 4.61
N VAL A 81 14.44 -5.11 5.16
CA VAL A 81 13.78 -4.51 6.31
C VAL A 81 13.45 -5.61 7.31
N VAL A 82 13.55 -5.27 8.60
CA VAL A 82 13.11 -6.13 9.69
C VAL A 82 11.71 -5.67 10.08
N LEU A 83 10.74 -6.57 9.99
CA LEU A 83 9.35 -6.33 10.39
C LEU A 83 9.23 -6.32 11.93
N LEU A 84 8.08 -5.92 12.48
CA LEU A 84 7.92 -5.88 13.94
C LEU A 84 7.92 -7.26 14.60
N ASP A 85 7.57 -8.32 13.85
CA ASP A 85 7.66 -9.71 14.29
C ASP A 85 9.10 -10.27 14.25
N GLY A 86 10.07 -9.47 13.79
CA GLY A 86 11.48 -9.85 13.66
C GLY A 86 11.83 -10.54 12.34
N GLN A 87 10.86 -10.83 11.47
CA GLN A 87 11.14 -11.40 10.15
C GLN A 87 11.88 -10.38 9.27
N THR A 88 12.82 -10.86 8.46
CA THR A 88 13.48 -10.03 7.43
C THR A 88 12.79 -10.22 6.09
N LYS A 89 12.30 -9.13 5.50
CA LYS A 89 11.72 -9.11 4.15
C LYS A 89 12.46 -8.11 3.26
N PHE A 90 12.21 -8.18 1.95
CA PHE A 90 12.67 -7.18 1.00
C PHE A 90 11.55 -6.18 0.73
N ALA A 91 11.78 -4.92 1.11
CA ALA A 91 10.88 -3.82 0.84
C ALA A 91 11.42 -2.90 -0.23
N PHE A 92 10.53 -2.20 -0.93
CA PHE A 92 10.91 -1.19 -1.88
C PHE A 92 11.71 -0.07 -1.19
N VAL A 93 12.71 0.42 -1.91
CA VAL A 93 13.41 1.65 -1.55
C VAL A 93 12.42 2.81 -1.65
N ASP A 94 12.45 3.68 -0.65
CA ASP A 94 11.53 4.81 -0.55
C ASP A 94 11.61 5.71 -1.80
N ASN A 95 10.46 6.25 -2.19
CA ASN A 95 10.28 7.12 -3.35
C ASN A 95 10.71 6.49 -4.69
N LYS A 96 10.86 5.16 -4.79
CA LYS A 96 11.16 4.50 -6.06
C LYS A 96 9.90 4.13 -6.82
N GLN A 97 10.03 4.20 -8.14
CA GLN A 97 9.00 3.73 -9.06
C GLN A 97 9.00 2.21 -9.12
N VAL A 98 7.82 1.63 -9.04
CA VAL A 98 7.56 0.19 -9.02
C VAL A 98 6.34 -0.12 -9.87
N ARG A 99 6.23 -1.36 -10.34
CA ARG A 99 5.06 -1.82 -11.13
C ARG A 99 4.03 -2.44 -10.20
N LEU A 100 3.24 -1.61 -9.50
CA LEU A 100 2.16 -2.12 -8.65
C LEU A 100 1.02 -2.72 -9.46
N CYS A 101 0.38 -3.75 -8.91
CA CYS A 101 -0.96 -4.14 -9.34
C CYS A 101 -1.97 -3.13 -8.79
N TYR A 102 -2.83 -2.63 -9.65
CA TYR A 102 -3.97 -1.80 -9.25
C TYR A 102 -5.21 -2.25 -10.01
N GLY A 103 -6.38 -1.97 -9.44
CA GLY A 103 -7.65 -2.11 -10.13
C GLY A 103 -8.23 -0.75 -10.48
N VAL A 104 -9.09 -0.76 -11.49
CA VAL A 104 -9.89 0.40 -11.89
C VAL A 104 -11.35 0.05 -11.68
N GLU A 105 -12.01 0.81 -10.83
CA GLU A 105 -13.45 0.69 -10.60
C GLU A 105 -14.18 1.86 -11.23
N TYR A 106 -15.24 1.53 -11.96
CA TYR A 106 -16.20 2.51 -12.42
C TYR A 106 -17.23 2.78 -11.31
N PHE A 107 -17.32 4.01 -10.86
CA PHE A 107 -18.34 4.44 -9.90
C PHE A 107 -19.16 5.58 -10.51
N LYS A 108 -20.42 5.30 -10.85
CA LYS A 108 -21.38 6.36 -11.20
C LYS A 108 -21.98 6.93 -9.93
N SER A 109 -21.93 8.25 -9.79
CA SER A 109 -22.75 8.97 -8.82
C SER A 109 -24.23 8.69 -9.09
N ARG A 110 -24.86 7.91 -8.20
CA ARG A 110 -26.33 7.68 -8.07
C ARG A 110 -27.16 8.01 -9.32
N GLY A 111 -27.10 7.14 -10.31
CA GLY A 111 -28.01 7.17 -11.45
C GLY A 111 -28.50 5.76 -11.75
N TRP A 112 -29.82 5.55 -11.80
CA TRP A 112 -30.40 4.29 -12.27
C TRP A 112 -29.98 4.08 -13.72
N PHE A 113 -29.41 2.91 -14.04
CA PHE A 113 -29.10 2.57 -15.41
C PHE A 113 -30.38 2.14 -16.11
N THR A 114 -30.62 2.74 -17.27
CA THR A 114 -31.58 2.21 -18.23
C THR A 114 -30.78 1.83 -19.46
N LEU A 115 -30.56 0.53 -19.67
CA LEU A 115 -29.92 0.05 -20.89
C LEU A 115 -31.05 -0.17 -21.92
N SER A 116 -31.03 0.61 -22.99
CA SER A 116 -31.80 0.27 -24.20
C SER A 116 -30.84 -0.38 -25.18
N LYS A 117 -31.10 -1.63 -25.57
CA LYS A 117 -30.42 -2.21 -26.74
C LYS A 117 -30.81 -1.37 -27.97
N LYS A 118 -29.84 -1.09 -28.85
CA LYS A 118 -30.08 -0.38 -30.10
C LYS A 118 -31.12 -1.18 -30.92
N GLY A 119 -32.34 -0.64 -31.05
CA GLY A 119 -33.47 -1.29 -31.72
C GLY A 119 -34.52 -1.92 -30.80
N ASP A 120 -34.32 -1.89 -29.47
CA ASP A 120 -35.25 -2.47 -28.50
C ASP A 120 -35.90 -1.35 -27.67
N SER A 121 -37.22 -1.22 -27.76
CA SER A 121 -37.98 -0.20 -27.04
C SER A 121 -38.16 -0.51 -25.55
N LYS A 122 -37.81 -1.72 -25.12
CA LYS A 122 -37.83 -2.12 -23.71
C LYS A 122 -36.59 -1.62 -22.97
N LYS A 123 -36.84 -0.70 -22.05
CA LYS A 123 -35.91 -0.21 -21.04
C LYS A 123 -35.74 -1.29 -19.96
N GLU A 124 -34.60 -1.99 -19.94
CA GLU A 124 -34.27 -2.94 -18.87
C GLU A 124 -33.58 -2.18 -17.72
N LYS A 125 -34.12 -2.33 -16.51
CA LYS A 125 -33.57 -1.75 -15.29
C LYS A 125 -32.61 -2.76 -14.67
N LEU A 126 -31.33 -2.65 -14.98
CA LEU A 126 -30.30 -3.55 -14.45
C LEU A 126 -29.82 -3.06 -13.08
N THR A 127 -29.66 -4.01 -12.17
CA THR A 127 -29.06 -3.80 -10.85
C THR A 127 -27.54 -3.63 -10.97
N ILE A 128 -26.92 -3.03 -9.95
CA ILE A 128 -25.45 -2.83 -9.91
C ILE A 128 -24.71 -4.17 -10.01
N SER A 129 -25.24 -5.25 -9.44
CA SER A 129 -24.67 -6.60 -9.50
C SER A 129 -24.70 -7.20 -10.91
N GLU A 130 -25.71 -6.89 -11.72
CA GLU A 130 -25.80 -7.34 -13.12
C GLU A 130 -24.91 -6.52 -14.06
N LEU A 131 -24.73 -5.23 -13.76
CA LEU A 131 -23.73 -4.38 -14.43
C LEU A 131 -22.31 -4.87 -14.16
N GLY A 132 -21.99 -5.29 -12.93
CA GLY A 132 -20.70 -5.90 -12.62
C GLY A 132 -20.42 -7.16 -13.46
N LYS A 133 -21.45 -7.96 -13.76
CA LYS A 133 -21.32 -9.16 -14.62
C LYS A 133 -21.19 -8.84 -16.12
N LYS A 134 -21.83 -7.77 -16.61
CA LYS A 134 -21.79 -7.36 -18.03
C LYS A 134 -20.61 -6.45 -18.36
N CYS A 135 -20.16 -5.65 -17.41
CA CYS A 135 -18.92 -4.91 -17.51
C CYS A 135 -17.75 -5.89 -17.35
N LYS A 136 -17.37 -6.54 -18.46
CA LYS A 136 -16.01 -7.09 -18.66
C LYS A 136 -14.89 -6.02 -18.52
N THR A 137 -15.24 -4.80 -18.11
CA THR A 137 -14.39 -3.62 -17.99
C THR A 137 -14.10 -3.26 -16.55
N SER A 138 -14.28 -4.18 -15.59
CA SER A 138 -13.27 -4.23 -14.54
C SER A 138 -11.96 -4.54 -15.28
N TYR A 139 -11.29 -3.50 -15.76
CA TYR A 139 -9.86 -3.53 -16.07
C TYR A 139 -9.18 -3.67 -14.71
N CYS A 140 -9.45 -4.82 -14.09
CA CYS A 140 -8.59 -5.43 -13.14
C CYS A 140 -7.33 -5.70 -13.95
N GLY A 141 -6.27 -4.95 -13.66
CA GLY A 141 -4.94 -5.49 -13.88
C GLY A 141 -4.67 -6.76 -13.06
N PHE A 142 -5.66 -7.27 -12.30
CA PHE A 142 -5.73 -8.68 -11.95
C PHE A 142 -6.19 -9.44 -13.19
N TYR A 143 -5.21 -9.84 -14.01
CA TYR A 143 -5.37 -11.10 -14.71
C TYR A 143 -5.66 -12.14 -13.63
N GLU A 144 -6.93 -12.53 -13.48
CA GLU A 144 -7.36 -13.74 -12.76
C GLU A 144 -6.88 -15.01 -13.51
N ASP A 145 -6.04 -14.88 -14.54
CA ASP A 145 -5.07 -15.91 -14.94
C ASP A 145 -3.83 -15.85 -14.02
N ASP A 146 -4.07 -15.84 -12.72
CA ASP A 146 -3.46 -16.60 -11.63
C ASP A 146 -2.19 -17.40 -11.93
N ASN A 147 -1.01 -16.76 -12.04
CA ASN A 147 0.27 -17.38 -11.58
C ASN A 147 1.52 -16.47 -11.56
N TYR A 148 1.46 -15.21 -12.01
CA TYR A 148 2.69 -14.39 -12.18
C TYR A 148 2.71 -13.04 -11.43
N GLY A 149 1.80 -12.85 -10.47
CA GLY A 149 1.87 -11.71 -9.54
C GLY A 149 2.91 -11.97 -8.44
N GLY A 150 3.91 -11.10 -8.32
CA GLY A 150 4.80 -11.10 -7.17
C GLY A 150 4.19 -10.32 -6.00
N GLU A 151 4.73 -10.50 -4.81
CA GLU A 151 4.44 -9.66 -3.65
C GLU A 151 5.65 -8.77 -3.35
N GLY A 152 5.39 -7.55 -2.89
CA GLY A 152 6.44 -6.64 -2.44
C GLY A 152 6.01 -5.86 -1.21
N TRP A 153 7.00 -5.41 -0.42
CA TRP A 153 6.75 -4.73 0.84
C TRP A 153 6.99 -3.22 0.71
N VAL A 154 6.11 -2.41 1.31
CA VAL A 154 6.33 -0.99 1.56
C VAL A 154 6.53 -0.82 3.06
N ALA A 155 7.76 -0.53 3.48
CA ALA A 155 8.08 -0.39 4.89
C ALA A 155 7.36 0.80 5.55
N SER A 156 7.27 0.78 6.88
CA SER A 156 6.76 1.89 7.70
C SER A 156 7.35 3.24 7.29
N GLY A 157 6.48 4.23 7.10
CA GLY A 157 6.81 5.61 6.69
C GLY A 157 7.39 5.78 5.28
N ASN A 158 7.56 4.71 4.50
CA ASN A 158 8.01 4.83 3.12
C ASN A 158 6.82 5.06 2.17
N SER A 159 7.17 5.47 0.96
CA SER A 159 6.27 5.55 -0.17
C SER A 159 6.87 4.93 -1.42
N VAL A 160 6.01 4.56 -2.37
CA VAL A 160 6.42 4.10 -3.70
C VAL A 160 5.61 4.82 -4.77
N LEU A 161 6.21 4.95 -5.95
CA LEU A 161 5.59 5.58 -7.11
C LEU A 161 5.15 4.49 -8.11
N PHE A 162 4.04 4.71 -8.80
CA PHE A 162 3.58 3.82 -9.85
C PHE A 162 2.77 4.60 -10.90
N GLU A 163 2.79 4.10 -12.13
CA GLU A 163 2.11 4.75 -13.26
C GLU A 163 0.74 4.14 -13.51
N VAL A 164 -0.22 5.03 -13.76
CA VAL A 164 -1.56 4.70 -14.22
C VAL A 164 -1.80 5.40 -15.56
N PRO A 165 -2.12 4.67 -16.63
CA PRO A 165 -2.46 5.27 -17.92
C PRO A 165 -3.62 6.27 -17.82
N THR A 166 -3.51 7.38 -18.55
CA THR A 166 -4.48 8.49 -18.48
C THR A 166 -5.88 8.07 -18.92
N GLU A 167 -6.03 7.03 -19.74
CA GLU A 167 -7.34 6.48 -20.13
C GLU A 167 -8.15 5.88 -18.97
N TYR A 168 -7.49 5.55 -17.84
CA TYR A 168 -8.15 5.09 -16.62
C TYR A 168 -8.46 6.20 -15.64
N ILE A 169 -7.93 7.40 -15.87
CA ILE A 169 -8.13 8.58 -15.03
C ILE A 169 -9.29 9.40 -15.60
N LYS A 170 -10.51 8.93 -15.36
CA LYS A 170 -11.77 9.57 -15.79
C LYS A 170 -12.61 9.96 -14.60
N GLU A 171 -13.49 10.95 -14.74
CA GLU A 171 -14.32 11.51 -13.65
C GLU A 171 -15.08 10.45 -12.84
N ASN A 172 -15.55 9.39 -13.50
CA ASN A 172 -16.31 8.30 -12.88
C ASN A 172 -15.46 7.05 -12.59
N HIS A 173 -14.13 7.19 -12.57
CA HIS A 173 -13.20 6.11 -12.25
C HIS A 173 -12.51 6.38 -10.92
N ARG A 174 -12.32 5.30 -10.16
CA ARG A 174 -11.42 5.27 -9.00
C ARG A 174 -10.38 4.18 -9.21
N ILE A 175 -9.14 4.51 -8.88
CA ILE A 175 -8.04 3.55 -8.86
C ILE A 175 -7.99 2.98 -7.45
N TYR A 176 -7.73 1.68 -7.32
CA TYR A 176 -7.51 1.09 -6.01
C TYR A 176 -6.32 0.15 -6.00
N ILE A 177 -5.69 0.05 -4.85
CA ILE A 177 -4.63 -0.93 -4.57
C ILE A 177 -5.08 -1.81 -3.42
N ARG A 178 -4.87 -3.13 -3.59
CA ARG A 178 -5.00 -4.11 -2.52
C ARG A 178 -3.74 -4.13 -1.68
N TYR A 179 -3.89 -4.18 -0.37
CA TYR A 179 -2.77 -4.35 0.53
C TYR A 179 -3.15 -5.19 1.75
N ASN A 180 -2.13 -5.72 2.41
CA ASN A 180 -2.23 -6.40 3.69
C ASN A 180 -1.18 -5.85 4.65
N TYR A 181 -1.48 -5.88 5.93
CA TYR A 181 -0.49 -5.56 6.95
C TYR A 181 0.38 -6.76 7.28
N GLU A 182 1.60 -6.52 7.77
CA GLU A 182 2.56 -7.58 8.11
C GLU A 182 2.03 -8.63 9.11
N TRP A 183 1.23 -8.21 10.10
CA TRP A 183 0.67 -9.14 11.10
C TRP A 183 -0.50 -9.98 10.58
N GLU A 184 -0.96 -9.73 9.35
CA GLU A 184 -2.10 -10.45 8.81
C GLU A 184 -1.69 -11.77 8.18
N GLU A 185 -0.40 -11.96 7.83
CA GLU A 185 0.16 -13.12 7.11
C GLU A 185 -0.07 -14.50 7.77
N GLU A 186 -0.48 -14.57 9.03
CA GLU A 186 -0.61 -15.86 9.74
C GLU A 186 -2.01 -16.48 9.67
N SER A 187 -3.03 -15.70 9.30
CA SER A 187 -4.43 -16.06 9.57
C SER A 187 -5.10 -16.98 8.54
N GLY A 188 -4.50 -17.18 7.36
CA GLY A 188 -5.09 -17.95 6.24
C GLY A 188 -6.38 -17.35 5.64
N TYR A 189 -6.95 -16.33 6.29
CA TYR A 189 -8.14 -15.59 5.93
C TYR A 189 -7.79 -14.10 5.97
N TYR A 190 -7.03 -13.64 4.97
CA TYR A 190 -6.54 -12.26 4.95
C TYR A 190 -7.69 -11.30 4.69
N PRO A 191 -8.08 -10.43 5.64
CA PRO A 191 -8.93 -9.30 5.30
C PRO A 191 -8.21 -8.52 4.20
N THR A 192 -8.82 -8.40 3.03
CA THR A 192 -8.21 -7.66 1.93
C THR A 192 -8.53 -6.18 2.12
N HIS A 193 -7.51 -5.38 2.38
CA HIS A 193 -7.69 -3.93 2.48
C HIS A 193 -7.56 -3.28 1.10
N PHE A 194 -8.27 -2.17 0.93
CA PHE A 194 -8.26 -1.39 -0.30
C PHE A 194 -7.95 0.06 0.04
N VAL A 195 -7.05 0.66 -0.73
CA VAL A 195 -6.83 2.11 -0.73
C VAL A 195 -7.24 2.67 -2.07
N TYR A 196 -8.03 3.76 -2.07
CA TYR A 196 -8.62 4.34 -3.26
C TYR A 196 -7.99 5.70 -3.60
N PHE A 197 -7.93 5.98 -4.90
CA PHE A 197 -7.60 7.29 -5.48
C PHE A 197 -8.73 7.70 -6.42
N TYR A 198 -9.26 8.91 -6.25
CA TYR A 198 -10.30 9.45 -7.12
C TYR A 198 -9.68 10.41 -8.13
N SER A 199 -10.11 10.35 -9.39
CA SER A 199 -9.65 11.27 -10.44
C SER A 199 -9.91 12.74 -10.09
N THR A 200 -10.93 13.03 -9.27
CA THR A 200 -11.23 14.35 -8.73
C THR A 200 -10.15 14.89 -7.79
N ASN A 201 -9.24 14.05 -7.29
CA ASN A 201 -8.10 14.47 -6.47
C ASN A 201 -6.94 15.04 -7.31
N ILE A 202 -7.02 15.00 -8.64
CA ILE A 202 -6.00 15.57 -9.51
C ILE A 202 -6.18 17.10 -9.58
N PRO A 203 -5.13 17.90 -9.34
CA PRO A 203 -5.21 19.35 -9.48
C PRO A 203 -5.70 19.77 -10.86
N LYS A 204 -6.68 20.67 -10.91
CA LYS A 204 -7.13 21.31 -12.15
C LYS A 204 -6.07 22.34 -12.56
N LYS A 205 -5.61 22.27 -13.81
CA LYS A 205 -4.78 23.33 -14.41
C LYS A 205 -5.62 24.54 -14.73
#